data_AF-A0A950GWZ8-F1
#
_entry.id   AF-A0A950GWZ8-F1
#
_cell.length_a   1.000
_cell.length_b   1.000
_cell.length_c   1.000
_cell.angle_alpha   90.00
_cell.angle_beta   90.00
_cell.angle_gamma   90.00
#
_symmetry.space_group_name_H-M   'P 1'
#
loop_
_entity.id
_entity.type
_entity.pdbx_description
1 polymer ?
#
loop_
_entity_poly.entity_id
_entity_poly.type
_entity_poly.pdbx_seq_one_letter_code
_entity_poly.pdbx_strand_id
1 'polypeptide(L)'
;MAVVTAQRDAIVPLVAAGAGAALVPAALADAAAASGATVARPRPTISRRIAVVRRAGPLSPAADRFVDLARGRPRRGSAAGRVQARRTSGR
;
A
#
# COMPACT_ATOMS: atom_id res chain seq x y z
N MET A 1 -9.45 -10.06 -30.11
CA MET A 1 -9.44 -11.07 -29.03
C MET A 1 -8.83 -10.43 -27.80
N ALA A 2 -9.39 -10.69 -26.61
CA ALA A 2 -8.86 -10.16 -25.35
C ALA A 2 -8.75 -11.32 -24.34
N VAL A 3 -7.68 -11.33 -23.55
CA VAL A 3 -7.48 -12.31 -22.47
C VAL A 3 -8.04 -11.73 -21.18
N VAL A 4 -8.88 -12.52 -20.49
CA VAL A 4 -9.46 -12.14 -19.20
C VAL A 4 -9.05 -13.17 -18.16
N THR A 5 -8.54 -12.71 -17.03
CA THR A 5 -8.18 -13.54 -15.89
C THR A 5 -8.62 -12.88 -14.58
N ALA A 6 -9.02 -13.69 -13.61
CA ALA A 6 -9.31 -13.22 -12.26
C ALA A 6 -8.04 -13.05 -11.41
N GLN A 7 -6.96 -13.76 -11.75
CA GLN A 7 -5.74 -13.80 -10.95
C GLN A 7 -4.77 -12.69 -11.35
N ARG A 8 -4.56 -11.72 -10.45
CA ARG A 8 -3.69 -10.56 -10.73
C ARG A 8 -2.24 -10.95 -11.00
N ASP A 9 -1.73 -11.96 -10.31
CA ASP A 9 -0.35 -12.40 -10.46
C ASP A 9 -0.09 -13.08 -11.81
N ALA A 10 -1.14 -13.47 -12.53
CA ALA A 10 -1.05 -14.02 -13.88
C ALA A 10 -0.90 -12.96 -14.97
N ILE A 11 -1.15 -11.67 -14.67
CA ILE A 11 -1.14 -10.59 -15.67
C ILE A 11 0.23 -10.48 -16.36
N VAL A 12 1.31 -10.43 -15.59
CA VAL A 12 2.67 -10.25 -16.14
C VAL A 12 3.10 -11.46 -16.99
N PRO A 13 2.98 -12.72 -16.51
CA PRO A 13 3.30 -13.88 -17.34
C PRO A 13 2.49 -13.95 -18.64
N LEU A 14 1.20 -13.62 -18.61
CA LEU A 14 0.36 -13.65 -19.81
C LEU A 14 0.79 -12.60 -20.84
N VAL A 15 1.11 -11.38 -20.39
CA VAL A 15 1.64 -10.33 -21.28
C VAL A 15 2.97 -10.75 -21.89
N ALA A 16 3.89 -11.30 -21.09
CA ALA A 16 5.17 -11.82 -21.57
C ALA A 16 5.00 -12.97 -22.57
N ALA A 17 3.97 -13.81 -22.39
CA ALA A 17 3.60 -14.88 -23.31
C ALA A 17 2.85 -14.41 -24.57
N GLY A 18 2.65 -13.10 -24.77
CA GLY A 18 2.05 -12.54 -25.98
C GLY A 18 0.56 -12.21 -25.88
N ALA A 19 -0.02 -12.13 -24.68
CA ALA A 19 -1.41 -11.68 -24.49
C ALA A 19 -1.65 -10.19 -24.85
N GLY A 20 -0.62 -9.47 -25.27
CA GLY A 20 -0.68 -8.07 -25.69
C GLY A 20 -0.11 -7.13 -24.63
N ALA A 21 -0.94 -6.26 -24.06
CA ALA A 21 -0.52 -5.27 -23.06
C ALA A 21 -1.53 -5.21 -21.90
N ALA A 22 -1.06 -4.78 -20.73
CA ALA A 22 -1.89 -4.62 -19.54
C ALA A 22 -1.57 -3.32 -18.79
N LEU A 23 -2.60 -2.71 -18.20
CA LEU A 23 -2.43 -1.62 -17.24
C LEU A 23 -2.21 -2.21 -15.85
N VAL A 24 -1.14 -1.80 -15.19
CA VAL A 24 -0.73 -2.33 -13.89
C VAL A 24 -0.38 -1.20 -12.92
N PRO A 25 -0.55 -1.38 -11.59
CA PRO A 25 -0.04 -0.43 -10.62
C PRO A 25 1.48 -0.28 -10.73
N ALA A 26 2.01 0.90 -10.38
CA ALA A 26 3.45 1.19 -10.48
C ALA A 26 4.34 0.13 -9.81
N ALA A 27 3.98 -0.34 -8.61
CA ALA A 27 4.72 -1.37 -7.90
C ALA A 27 4.81 -2.71 -8.65
N LEU A 28 3.84 -3.03 -9.52
CA LEU A 28 3.86 -4.23 -10.35
C LEU A 28 4.61 -4.00 -11.67
N ALA A 29 4.71 -2.75 -12.12
CA ALA A 29 5.48 -2.41 -13.33
C ALA A 29 6.97 -2.70 -13.13
N ASP A 30 7.52 -2.44 -11.95
CA ASP A 30 8.93 -2.74 -11.63
C ASP A 30 9.20 -4.25 -11.72
N ALA A 31 8.30 -5.08 -11.19
CA ALA A 31 8.36 -6.54 -11.31
C ALA A 31 8.18 -7.03 -12.77
N ALA A 32 7.32 -6.36 -13.54
CA ALA A 32 7.13 -6.67 -14.95
C ALA A 32 8.38 -6.38 -15.78
N ALA A 33 9.06 -5.25 -15.54
CA ALA A 33 10.33 -4.93 -16.18
C ALA A 33 11.39 -5.99 -15.87
N ALA A 34 11.49 -6.42 -14.61
CA ALA A 34 12.40 -7.50 -14.20
C ALA A 34 12.08 -8.84 -14.87
N SER A 35 10.82 -9.05 -15.30
CA SER A 35 10.37 -10.26 -16.01
C SER A 35 10.49 -10.17 -17.53
N GLY A 36 11.13 -9.12 -18.06
CA GLY A 36 11.35 -8.92 -19.50
C GLY A 36 10.24 -8.15 -20.21
N ALA A 37 9.24 -7.61 -19.50
CA ALA A 37 8.22 -6.78 -20.12
C ALA A 37 8.75 -5.36 -20.40
N THR A 38 8.34 -4.79 -21.53
CA THR A 38 8.55 -3.35 -21.77
C THR A 38 7.52 -2.54 -20.98
N VAL A 39 8.00 -1.63 -20.13
CA VAL A 39 7.14 -0.75 -19.33
C VAL A 39 7.03 0.63 -19.98
N ALA A 40 5.80 1.09 -20.18
CA ALA A 40 5.50 2.44 -20.63
C ALA A 40 4.49 3.12 -19.69
N ARG A 41 4.62 4.43 -19.47
CA ARG A 41 3.63 5.20 -18.71
C ARG A 41 2.51 5.69 -19.64
N PRO A 42 1.24 5.36 -19.37
CA PRO A 42 0.13 5.83 -20.19
C PRO A 42 -0.02 7.35 -20.13
N ARG A 43 -0.42 7.95 -21.25
CA ARG A 43 -0.84 9.34 -21.37
C ARG A 43 -2.26 9.37 -21.92
N PRO A 44 -3.25 9.94 -21.20
CA PRO A 44 -3.15 10.59 -19.90
C PRO A 44 -2.82 9.62 -18.74
N THR A 45 -2.39 10.17 -17.60
CA THR A 45 -2.12 9.38 -16.40
C THR A 45 -3.39 8.72 -15.87
N ILE A 46 -3.32 7.41 -15.64
CA ILE A 46 -4.42 6.65 -15.06
C ILE A 46 -4.23 6.59 -13.54
N SER A 47 -5.22 7.06 -12.79
CA SER A 47 -5.22 7.05 -11.33
C SER A 47 -6.40 6.27 -10.78
N ARG A 48 -6.24 5.69 -9.59
CA ARG A 48 -7.32 5.04 -8.85
C ARG A 48 -7.33 5.55 -7.41
N ARG A 49 -8.52 5.74 -6.84
CA ARG A 49 -8.66 6.09 -5.42
C ARG A 49 -8.68 4.83 -4.59
N ILE A 50 -7.83 4.76 -3.58
CA ILE A 50 -7.81 3.69 -2.57
C ILE A 50 -8.34 4.25 -1.26
N ALA A 51 -9.23 3.51 -0.60
CA ALA A 51 -9.85 3.90 0.66
C ALA A 51 -9.59 2.85 1.73
N VAL A 52 -9.45 3.30 2.98
CA VAL A 52 -9.49 2.44 4.17
C VAL A 52 -10.90 2.44 4.70
N VAL A 53 -11.53 1.28 4.74
CA VAL A 53 -12.89 1.10 5.24
C VAL A 53 -12.83 0.47 6.63
N ARG A 54 -13.62 1.01 7.56
CA ARG A 54 -13.76 0.49 8.92
C ARG A 54 -15.21 0.62 9.38
N ARG A 55 -15.60 -0.17 10.37
CA ARG A 55 -16.84 0.09 11.12
C ARG A 55 -16.69 1.38 11.94
N ALA A 56 -17.80 2.10 12.13
CA ALA A 56 -17.87 3.18 13.10
C ALA A 56 -17.66 2.63 14.53
N GLY A 57 -16.96 3.38 15.38
CA GLY A 57 -16.62 2.98 16.74
C GLY A 57 -15.16 3.23 17.10
N PRO A 58 -14.70 2.78 18.28
CA PRO A 58 -13.29 2.90 18.68
C PRO A 58 -12.39 2.00 17.82
N LEU A 59 -11.18 2.46 17.53
CA LEU A 59 -10.12 1.64 16.95
C LEU A 59 -9.27 1.02 18.06
N SER A 60 -8.76 -0.18 17.83
CA SER A 60 -7.63 -0.66 18.62
C SER A 60 -6.40 0.23 18.35
N PRO A 61 -5.43 0.29 19.27
CA PRO A 61 -4.19 1.03 19.04
C PRO A 61 -3.48 0.63 17.74
N ALA A 62 -3.47 -0.67 17.39
CA ALA A 62 -2.87 -1.14 16.15
C ALA A 62 -3.62 -0.65 14.90
N ALA A 63 -4.95 -0.66 14.92
CA ALA A 63 -5.77 -0.21 13.79
C ALA A 63 -5.65 1.31 13.57
N ASP A 64 -5.57 2.09 14.65
CA ASP A 64 -5.32 3.54 14.58
C ASP A 64 -3.97 3.85 13.93
N ARG A 65 -2.91 3.15 14.38
CA ARG A 65 -1.57 3.27 13.77
C ARG A 65 -1.54 2.83 12.31
N PHE A 66 -2.27 1.78 11.95
CA PHE A 66 -2.40 1.37 10.55
C PHE A 66 -3.04 2.46 9.70
N VAL A 67 -4.11 3.11 10.18
CA VAL A 67 -4.78 4.21 9.45
C VAL A 67 -3.84 5.40 9.24
N ASP A 68 -3.05 5.76 10.25
CA ASP A 68 -2.04 6.82 10.13
C ASP A 68 -1.01 6.48 9.03
N LEU A 69 -0.46 5.27 9.06
CA LEU A 69 0.51 4.79 8.06
C LEU A 69 -0.10 4.76 6.65
N ALA A 70 -1.29 4.19 6.51
CA ALA A 70 -1.98 4.06 5.22
C ALA A 70 -2.35 5.42 4.61
N ARG A 71 -2.49 6.48 5.42
CA ARG A 71 -2.74 7.85 4.99
C ARG A 71 -1.47 8.67 4.75
N GLY A 72 -0.29 8.05 4.90
CA GLY A 72 1.00 8.74 4.78
C GLY A 72 1.24 9.76 5.90
N ARG A 73 0.60 9.60 7.06
CA ARG A 73 0.81 10.49 8.21
C ARG A 73 2.00 10.00 9.03
N PRO A 74 2.96 10.88 9.38
CA PRO A 74 4.10 10.49 10.20
C PRO A 74 3.67 10.10 11.62
N ARG A 75 4.49 9.27 12.28
CA ARG A 75 4.26 8.79 13.65
C ARG A 75 3.98 9.98 14.58
N ARG A 76 2.74 10.13 15.05
CA ARG A 76 2.46 11.00 16.21
C ARG A 76 3.19 10.39 17.42
N GLY A 77 4.24 11.09 17.86
CA GLY A 77 5.17 10.66 18.91
C GLY A 77 4.42 10.06 20.11
N SER A 78 4.89 8.90 20.57
CA SER A 78 4.29 8.19 21.69
C SER A 78 4.52 8.98 22.97
N ALA A 79 3.47 9.56 23.54
CA ALA A 79 3.47 10.16 24.88
C ALA A 79 3.46 9.09 26.00
N ALA A 80 4.14 7.96 25.79
CA ALA A 80 4.20 6.83 26.72
C ALA A 80 5.54 6.75 27.49
N GLY A 81 6.30 7.85 27.58
CA GLY A 81 7.59 7.91 28.27
C GLY A 81 7.74 9.05 29.29
N ARG A 82 6.66 9.72 29.70
CA ARG A 82 6.73 10.88 30.64
C ARG A 82 5.88 10.75 31.91
N VAL A 83 5.56 9.53 32.32
CA VAL A 83 5.01 9.27 33.66
C VAL A 83 5.85 8.16 34.30
N GLN A 84 6.26 8.38 35.55
CA GLN A 84 7.01 7.47 36.44
C GLN A 84 8.54 7.60 36.53
N ALA A 85 9.06 8.81 36.79
CA ALA A 85 10.38 8.96 37.44
C ALA A 85 10.50 10.26 38.27
N ARG A 86 9.44 10.69 38.96
CA ARG A 86 9.50 11.71 40.02
C ARG A 86 8.47 11.40 41.09
N ARG A 87 8.75 10.39 41.92
CA ARG A 87 8.16 10.21 43.25
C ARG A 87 8.83 9.05 44.00
N THR A 88 9.97 9.35 44.60
CA THR A 88 10.29 8.95 45.98
C THR A 88 11.25 9.99 46.55
N SER A 89 10.74 10.75 47.53
CA SER A 89 11.51 11.48 48.53
C SER A 89 12.52 10.51 49.17
N GLY A 90 13.78 10.89 49.43
CA GLY A 90 14.14 12.11 50.15
C GLY A 90 13.84 11.90 51.64
N ARG A 91 14.79 11.24 52.32
CA ARG A 91 15.07 11.19 53.77
C ARG A 91 14.03 11.72 54.75
#